data_AF-A0A8D8NWD2-F1
#
_entry.id   AF-A0A8D8NWD2-F1
#
_cell.length_a   1.000
_cell.length_b   1.000
_cell.length_c   1.000
_cell.angle_alpha   90.00
_cell.angle_beta   90.00
_cell.angle_gamma   90.00
#
_symmetry.space_group_name_H-M   'P 1'
#
loop_
_entity.id
_entity.type
_entity.pdbx_description
1 polymer ?
#
loop_
_entity_poly.entity_id
_entity_poly.type
_entity_poly.pdbx_seq_one_letter_code
_entity_poly.pdbx_strand_id
1 'polypeptide(L)'
;DRPSIPICELYPSGVYAKGQECEYPPVQDGRTAASRTSNEEKKFLDQANEDMWNDFRQAAEAHRQVRKYVQSWIKPGMTMIEICEKLEDCSRKLIKENGLNAGLAFPTGCSLNHCAAHYTPNAGDPTVLQYDDVCKIDFGTHINGRIIDCAFTVTFNPKYDKLLEAVKDATN
;
A
#
# COMPACT_ATOMS: atom_id res chain seq x y z
N ASP A 1 15.27 8.99 -8.31
CA ASP A 1 16.21 7.89 -7.97
C ASP A 1 15.48 6.69 -7.41
N ARG A 2 16.03 5.47 -7.57
CA ARG A 2 15.46 4.22 -7.06
C ARG A 2 15.59 4.20 -5.52
N PRO A 3 14.50 4.07 -4.75
CA PRO A 3 14.60 3.91 -3.30
C PRO A 3 15.38 2.65 -2.94
N SER A 4 16.32 2.77 -1.99
CA SER A 4 17.18 1.66 -1.57
C SER A 4 17.51 1.63 -0.08
N ILE A 5 17.22 2.71 0.66
CA ILE A 5 17.47 2.78 2.10
C ILE A 5 16.25 2.22 2.83
N PRO A 6 16.39 1.19 3.68
CA PRO A 6 15.29 0.67 4.47
C PRO A 6 14.57 1.73 5.29
N ILE A 7 13.25 1.60 5.46
CA ILE A 7 12.45 2.56 6.22
C ILE A 7 12.96 2.69 7.66
N CYS A 8 13.36 1.60 8.31
CA CYS A 8 13.91 1.64 9.66
C CYS A 8 15.19 2.49 9.79
N GLU A 9 15.95 2.67 8.71
CA GLU A 9 17.18 3.47 8.72
C GLU A 9 16.89 4.97 8.46
N LEU A 10 15.74 5.29 7.86
CA LEU A 10 15.26 6.66 7.72
C LEU A 10 14.67 7.22 9.02
N TYR A 11 14.23 6.34 9.93
CA TYR A 11 13.64 6.68 11.23
C TYR A 11 14.46 6.06 12.37
N PRO A 12 15.64 6.60 12.70
CA PRO A 12 16.54 6.01 13.70
C PRO A 12 15.95 6.01 15.12
N SER A 13 14.92 6.81 15.39
CA SER A 13 14.16 6.78 16.64
C SER A 13 13.28 5.54 16.80
N GLY A 14 13.04 4.79 15.71
CA GLY A 14 12.07 3.71 15.68
C GLY A 14 10.62 4.18 15.71
N VAL A 15 10.35 5.50 15.62
CA VAL A 15 8.99 6.05 15.60
C VAL A 15 8.64 6.45 14.17
N TYR A 16 7.68 5.75 13.56
CA TYR A 16 7.31 5.95 12.17
C TYR A 16 6.15 6.92 12.01
N ALA A 17 6.12 7.62 10.87
CA ALA A 17 5.09 8.62 10.57
C ALA A 17 3.68 8.02 10.61
N LYS A 18 2.79 8.68 11.37
CA LYS A 18 1.36 8.35 11.42
C LYS A 18 0.72 8.54 10.04
N GLY A 19 -0.35 7.78 9.79
CA GLY A 19 -1.25 8.03 8.66
C GLY A 19 -2.19 9.22 8.94
N GLN A 20 -3.23 9.32 8.13
CA GLN A 20 -4.32 10.26 8.41
C GLN A 20 -5.09 9.79 9.66
N GLU A 21 -5.18 10.65 10.66
CA GLU A 21 -6.03 10.45 11.83
C GLU A 21 -7.37 11.15 11.59
N CYS A 22 -8.48 10.43 11.74
CA CYS A 22 -9.83 10.94 11.52
C CYS A 22 -10.65 10.82 12.81
N GLU A 23 -11.57 11.76 13.02
CA GLU A 23 -12.64 11.52 13.99
C GLU A 23 -13.55 10.41 13.47
N TYR A 24 -14.02 9.53 14.36
CA TYR A 24 -15.03 8.54 13.98
C TYR A 24 -16.34 9.26 13.58
N PRO A 25 -17.09 8.72 12.60
CA PRO A 25 -18.35 9.31 12.20
C PRO A 25 -19.35 9.34 13.36
N PRO A 26 -20.28 10.31 13.37
CA PRO A 26 -21.34 10.36 14.36
C PRO A 26 -22.21 9.11 14.27
N VAL A 27 -22.72 8.67 15.42
CA VAL A 27 -23.69 7.55 15.46
C VAL A 27 -25.10 8.05 15.09
N GLN A 28 -26.03 7.13 14.86
CA GLN A 28 -27.38 7.44 14.34
C GLN A 28 -28.17 8.49 15.15
N ASP A 29 -27.90 8.61 16.46
CA ASP A 29 -28.54 9.59 17.34
C ASP A 29 -27.86 10.97 17.35
N GLY A 30 -26.86 11.19 16.50
CA GLY A 30 -26.17 12.46 16.33
C GLY A 30 -25.02 12.72 17.31
N ARG A 31 -24.74 11.80 18.25
CA ARG A 31 -23.57 11.92 19.13
C ARG A 31 -22.27 11.80 18.34
N THR A 32 -21.35 12.73 18.58
CA THR A 32 -20.01 12.73 17.99
C THR A 32 -19.06 11.82 18.76
N ALA A 33 -17.90 11.55 18.16
CA ALA A 33 -16.88 10.69 18.73
C ALA A 33 -15.74 11.46 19.42
N ALA A 34 -15.85 12.79 19.52
CA ALA A 34 -14.86 13.69 20.12
C ALA A 34 -14.34 13.23 21.49
N SER A 35 -15.17 12.58 22.31
CA SER A 35 -14.75 12.05 23.61
C SER A 35 -13.69 10.96 23.51
N ARG A 36 -13.58 10.23 22.40
CA ARG A 36 -12.53 9.21 22.18
C ARG A 36 -11.13 9.82 22.14
N THR A 37 -11.02 11.08 21.71
CA THR A 37 -9.75 11.80 21.64
C THR A 37 -9.35 12.41 22.98
N SER A 38 -10.32 12.80 23.83
CA SER A 38 -10.05 13.45 25.10
C SER A 38 -10.06 12.51 26.31
N ASN A 39 -10.75 11.37 26.23
CA ASN A 39 -10.92 10.44 27.35
C ASN A 39 -9.60 9.74 27.70
N GLU A 40 -9.16 9.88 28.95
CA GLU A 40 -7.87 9.37 29.44
C GLU A 40 -7.77 7.84 29.43
N GLU A 41 -8.87 7.12 29.70
CA GLU A 41 -8.90 5.66 29.58
C GLU A 41 -8.64 5.22 28.13
N LYS A 42 -9.23 5.92 27.15
CA LYS A 42 -9.04 5.62 25.73
C LYS A 42 -7.62 5.93 25.26
N LYS A 43 -7.04 7.06 25.69
CA LYS A 43 -5.64 7.38 25.41
C LYS A 43 -4.69 6.31 25.98
N PHE A 44 -4.95 5.85 27.20
CA PHE A 44 -4.15 4.79 27.81
C PHE A 44 -4.23 3.47 27.03
N LEU A 45 -5.44 3.06 26.62
CA LEU A 45 -5.65 1.86 25.81
C LEU A 45 -4.98 1.96 24.43
N ASP A 46 -5.00 3.14 23.81
CA ASP A 46 -4.33 3.39 22.53
C ASP A 46 -2.80 3.29 22.68
N GLN A 47 -2.25 3.98 23.70
CA GLN A 47 -0.83 3.95 24.01
C GLN A 47 -0.32 2.53 24.34
N ALA A 48 -1.15 1.69 24.96
CA ALA A 48 -0.80 0.29 25.24
C ALA A 48 -0.62 -0.57 23.97
N ASN A 49 -1.14 -0.11 22.81
CA ASN A 49 -1.01 -0.76 21.51
C ASN A 49 -0.03 -0.05 20.57
N GLU A 50 0.72 0.95 21.06
CA GLU A 50 1.54 1.82 20.22
C GLU A 50 2.59 1.07 19.39
N ASP A 51 3.20 0.01 19.94
CA ASP A 51 4.15 -0.83 19.19
C ASP A 51 3.49 -1.49 17.97
N MET A 52 2.26 -1.99 18.13
CA MET A 52 1.49 -2.57 17.03
C MET A 52 1.16 -1.51 15.96
N TRP A 53 0.72 -0.32 16.38
CA TRP A 53 0.46 0.78 15.45
C TRP A 53 1.71 1.23 14.72
N ASN A 54 2.84 1.25 15.41
CA ASN A 54 4.12 1.64 14.88
C ASN A 54 4.62 0.64 13.81
N ASP A 55 4.41 -0.66 14.01
CA ASP A 55 4.68 -1.70 12.99
C ASP A 55 3.84 -1.48 11.72
N PHE A 56 2.54 -1.18 11.84
CA PHE A 56 1.69 -0.81 10.69
C PHE A 56 2.23 0.46 9.99
N ARG A 57 2.67 1.47 10.74
CA ARG A 57 3.19 2.73 10.18
C ARG A 57 4.49 2.52 9.41
N GLN A 58 5.40 1.65 9.89
CA GLN A 58 6.61 1.27 9.15
C GLN A 58 6.27 0.61 7.82
N ALA A 59 5.41 -0.41 7.85
CA ALA A 59 4.96 -1.11 6.65
C ALA A 59 4.27 -0.16 5.66
N ALA A 60 3.47 0.78 6.17
CA ALA A 60 2.75 1.75 5.34
C ALA A 60 3.69 2.75 4.68
N GLU A 61 4.75 3.17 5.37
CA GLU A 61 5.77 4.04 4.78
C GLU A 61 6.55 3.33 3.67
N ALA A 62 6.87 2.04 3.85
CA ALA A 62 7.47 1.23 2.79
C ALA A 62 6.53 1.19 1.57
N HIS A 63 5.24 0.90 1.78
CA HIS A 63 4.22 0.89 0.72
C HIS A 63 4.15 2.23 -0.03
N ARG A 64 4.09 3.35 0.70
CA ARG A 64 4.06 4.71 0.13
C ARG A 64 5.26 5.00 -0.77
N GLN A 65 6.46 4.64 -0.33
CA GLN A 65 7.68 4.88 -1.11
C GLN A 65 7.76 3.95 -2.33
N VAL A 66 7.41 2.66 -2.18
CA VAL A 66 7.37 1.70 -3.31
C VAL A 66 6.36 2.14 -4.36
N ARG A 67 5.11 2.44 -3.99
CA ARG A 67 4.08 2.81 -4.98
C ARG A 67 4.44 4.10 -5.72
N LYS A 68 5.01 5.09 -5.03
CA LYS A 68 5.50 6.33 -5.64
C LYS A 68 6.61 6.04 -6.65
N TYR A 69 7.51 5.11 -6.33
CA TYR A 69 8.54 4.66 -7.26
C TYR A 69 7.92 3.94 -8.47
N VAL A 70 7.00 3.00 -8.27
CA VAL A 70 6.32 2.25 -9.34
C VAL A 70 5.65 3.19 -10.34
N GLN A 71 4.90 4.17 -9.84
CA GLN A 71 4.22 5.18 -10.65
C GLN A 71 5.18 6.01 -11.52
N SER A 72 6.46 6.09 -11.18
CA SER A 72 7.44 6.86 -11.94
C SER A 72 8.00 6.12 -13.16
N TRP A 73 7.77 4.82 -13.31
CA TRP A 73 8.38 4.03 -14.38
C TRP A 73 7.48 3.00 -15.03
N ILE A 74 6.37 2.59 -14.40
CA ILE A 74 5.41 1.67 -15.01
C ILE A 74 4.88 2.28 -16.31
N LYS A 75 4.95 1.52 -17.40
CA LYS A 75 4.59 2.00 -18.74
C LYS A 75 4.23 0.84 -19.66
N PRO A 76 3.43 1.09 -20.73
CA PRO A 76 3.16 0.08 -21.74
C PRO A 76 4.46 -0.42 -22.38
N GLY A 77 4.45 -1.68 -22.80
CA GLY A 77 5.62 -2.37 -23.38
C GLY A 77 6.48 -3.12 -22.37
N MET A 78 6.26 -2.93 -21.06
CA MET A 78 6.85 -3.79 -20.03
C MET A 78 6.04 -5.08 -19.88
N THR A 79 6.73 -6.20 -19.69
CA THR A 79 6.08 -7.45 -19.29
C THR A 79 5.54 -7.33 -17.86
N MET A 80 4.49 -8.08 -17.55
CA MET A 80 3.96 -8.11 -16.18
C MET A 80 5.00 -8.65 -15.19
N ILE A 81 5.87 -9.57 -15.63
CA ILE A 81 6.98 -10.11 -14.83
C ILE A 81 7.96 -9.00 -14.45
N GLU A 82 8.44 -8.22 -15.42
CA GLU A 82 9.36 -7.10 -15.15
C GLU A 82 8.76 -6.07 -14.19
N ILE A 83 7.45 -5.81 -14.29
CA ILE A 83 6.75 -4.90 -13.39
C ILE A 83 6.75 -5.46 -11.96
N CYS A 84 6.33 -6.72 -11.78
CA CYS A 84 6.24 -7.34 -10.45
C CYS A 84 7.62 -7.50 -9.82
N GLU A 85 8.59 -8.07 -10.54
CA GLU A 85 9.94 -8.28 -10.02
C GLU A 85 10.59 -6.96 -9.58
N LYS A 86 10.48 -5.89 -10.39
CA LYS A 86 11.05 -4.58 -10.07
C LYS A 86 10.37 -3.92 -8.86
N LEU A 87 9.05 -4.07 -8.73
CA LEU A 87 8.28 -3.58 -7.58
C LEU A 87 8.72 -4.32 -6.31
N GLU A 88 8.71 -5.65 -6.35
CA GLU A 88 9.02 -6.49 -5.19
C GLU A 88 10.46 -6.33 -4.73
N ASP A 89 11.40 -6.19 -5.68
CA ASP A 89 12.79 -5.83 -5.41
C ASP A 89 12.94 -4.57 -4.56
N CYS A 90 12.15 -3.53 -4.88
CA CYS A 90 12.15 -2.29 -4.13
C CYS A 90 11.50 -2.51 -2.76
N SER A 91 10.38 -3.23 -2.73
CA SER A 91 9.63 -3.51 -1.51
C SER A 91 10.45 -4.30 -0.48
N ARG A 92 11.12 -5.38 -0.90
CA ARG A 92 12.03 -6.19 -0.05
C ARG A 92 13.15 -5.35 0.57
N LYS A 93 13.72 -4.42 -0.20
CA LYS A 93 14.75 -3.49 0.29
C LYS A 93 14.20 -2.49 1.30
N LEU A 94 13.10 -1.81 0.96
CA LEU A 94 12.54 -0.77 1.84
C LEU A 94 11.98 -1.35 3.14
N ILE A 95 11.37 -2.54 3.10
CA ILE A 95 10.84 -3.20 4.31
C ILE A 95 11.94 -3.88 5.15
N LYS A 96 13.15 -4.05 4.59
CA LYS A 96 14.25 -4.85 5.18
C LYS A 96 13.81 -6.28 5.45
N GLU A 97 13.47 -6.98 4.37
CA GLU A 97 12.97 -8.36 4.43
C GLU A 97 13.83 -9.25 5.35
N ASN A 98 13.16 -9.94 6.28
CA ASN A 98 13.77 -10.74 7.33
C ASN A 98 12.83 -11.87 7.75
N GLY A 99 12.78 -12.94 6.94
CA GLY A 99 11.93 -14.10 7.20
C GLY A 99 10.47 -13.69 7.43
N LEU A 100 9.88 -14.15 8.54
CA LEU A 100 8.50 -13.82 8.90
C LEU A 100 8.36 -12.51 9.72
N ASN A 101 9.48 -11.90 10.12
CA ASN A 101 9.46 -10.68 10.92
C ASN A 101 9.24 -9.43 10.07
N ALA A 102 9.68 -9.43 8.82
CA ALA A 102 9.48 -8.32 7.88
C ALA A 102 9.49 -8.85 6.45
N GLY A 103 8.57 -8.40 5.61
CA GLY A 103 8.50 -8.92 4.25
C GLY A 103 7.31 -8.43 3.45
N LEU A 104 7.09 -9.12 2.32
CA LEU A 104 5.91 -8.94 1.48
C LEU A 104 4.76 -9.75 2.06
N ALA A 105 3.61 -9.14 2.26
CA ALA A 105 2.47 -9.80 2.88
C ALA A 105 1.74 -10.75 1.93
N PHE A 106 1.72 -10.42 0.65
CA PHE A 106 1.09 -11.19 -0.42
C PHE A 106 1.72 -10.81 -1.77
N PRO A 107 1.54 -11.63 -2.84
CA PRO A 107 2.11 -11.37 -4.16
C PRO A 107 1.65 -10.04 -4.76
N THR A 108 2.45 -9.49 -5.67
CA THR A 108 2.06 -8.28 -6.41
C THR A 108 0.95 -8.59 -7.40
N GLY A 109 -0.28 -8.22 -7.06
CA GLY A 109 -1.40 -8.18 -7.98
C GLY A 109 -1.18 -7.11 -9.06
N CYS A 110 -1.35 -7.50 -10.31
CA CYS A 110 -1.24 -6.63 -11.48
C CYS A 110 -2.36 -6.92 -12.49
N SER A 111 -3.58 -7.13 -11.98
CA SER A 111 -4.71 -7.65 -12.75
C SER A 111 -5.12 -6.67 -13.85
N LEU A 112 -5.32 -7.18 -15.07
CA LEU A 112 -5.58 -6.37 -16.26
C LEU A 112 -7.06 -6.41 -16.66
N ASN A 113 -7.59 -5.24 -17.05
CA ASN A 113 -8.88 -5.09 -17.70
C ASN A 113 -10.03 -5.69 -16.87
N HIS A 114 -10.77 -6.64 -17.44
CA HIS A 114 -11.92 -7.30 -16.82
C HIS A 114 -11.55 -8.19 -15.61
N CYS A 115 -10.28 -8.60 -15.48
CA CYS A 115 -9.82 -9.35 -14.31
C CYS A 115 -9.62 -8.36 -13.15
N ALA A 116 -10.42 -8.48 -12.09
CA ALA A 116 -10.42 -7.50 -11.00
C ALA A 116 -9.21 -7.62 -10.06
N ALA A 117 -8.85 -8.84 -9.68
CA ALA A 117 -7.86 -9.10 -8.63
C ALA A 117 -7.17 -10.47 -8.81
N HIS A 118 -6.14 -10.70 -8.00
CA HIS A 118 -5.43 -11.98 -7.82
C HIS A 118 -4.69 -12.53 -9.05
N TYR A 119 -4.55 -11.77 -10.12
CA TYR A 119 -3.58 -12.07 -11.16
C TYR A 119 -2.21 -11.46 -10.83
N THR A 120 -1.20 -12.32 -10.82
CA THR A 120 0.23 -12.02 -10.88
C THR A 120 0.85 -13.03 -11.86
N PRO A 121 1.85 -12.67 -12.68
CA PRO A 121 2.37 -13.57 -13.70
C PRO A 121 3.12 -14.75 -13.07
N ASN A 122 2.85 -15.95 -13.59
CA ASN A 122 3.70 -17.10 -13.34
C ASN A 122 4.90 -17.10 -14.31
N ALA A 123 5.90 -17.94 -14.04
CA ALA A 123 7.04 -18.11 -14.93
C ALA A 123 6.60 -18.44 -16.37
N GLY A 124 7.14 -17.69 -17.33
CA GLY A 124 6.82 -17.85 -18.75
C GLY A 124 5.58 -17.10 -19.23
N ASP A 125 4.90 -16.34 -18.38
CA ASP A 125 3.81 -15.46 -18.80
C ASP A 125 4.34 -14.34 -19.72
N PRO A 126 3.96 -14.31 -21.01
CA PRO A 126 4.46 -13.35 -21.97
C PRO A 126 3.65 -12.04 -21.98
N THR A 127 2.70 -11.85 -21.04
CA THR A 127 1.79 -10.71 -21.04
C THR A 127 2.56 -9.40 -20.91
N VAL A 128 2.29 -8.50 -21.85
CA VAL A 128 2.88 -7.15 -21.92
C VAL A 128 1.78 -6.14 -21.63
N LEU A 129 2.05 -5.20 -20.72
CA LEU A 129 1.15 -4.09 -20.42
C LEU A 129 0.93 -3.23 -21.67
N GLN A 130 -0.32 -2.96 -22.02
CA GLN A 130 -0.72 -2.18 -23.18
C GLN A 130 -1.18 -0.76 -22.80
N TYR A 131 -1.27 0.13 -23.78
CA TYR A 131 -1.72 1.52 -23.59
C TYR A 131 -3.18 1.61 -23.10
N ASP A 132 -4.04 0.74 -23.61
CA ASP A 132 -5.46 0.71 -23.28
C ASP A 132 -5.81 -0.15 -22.05
N ASP A 133 -4.81 -0.70 -21.36
CA ASP A 133 -5.04 -1.54 -20.19
C ASP A 133 -5.44 -0.74 -18.96
N VAL A 134 -6.34 -1.34 -18.17
CA VAL A 134 -6.64 -0.94 -16.80
C VAL A 134 -5.96 -1.93 -15.84
N CYS A 135 -4.80 -1.55 -15.33
CA CYS A 135 -3.98 -2.40 -14.47
C CYS A 135 -4.19 -2.03 -12.99
N LYS A 136 -4.59 -2.98 -12.15
CA LYS A 136 -4.71 -2.77 -10.70
C LYS A 136 -3.43 -3.28 -10.05
N ILE A 137 -2.63 -2.35 -9.52
CA ILE A 137 -1.42 -2.66 -8.75
C ILE A 137 -1.83 -2.78 -7.29
N ASP A 138 -1.74 -4.00 -6.77
CA ASP A 138 -2.16 -4.37 -5.43
C ASP A 138 -1.05 -5.18 -4.78
N PHE A 139 -0.45 -4.67 -3.71
CA PHE A 139 0.68 -5.32 -3.06
C PHE A 139 0.70 -4.99 -1.58
N GLY A 140 1.25 -5.91 -0.80
CA GLY A 140 1.29 -5.78 0.64
C GLY A 140 2.68 -5.84 1.24
N THR A 141 2.87 -5.11 2.32
CA THR A 141 4.06 -5.12 3.18
C THR A 141 3.66 -5.47 4.61
N HIS A 142 4.57 -6.05 5.39
CA HIS A 142 4.31 -6.26 6.81
C HIS A 142 5.58 -6.15 7.66
N ILE A 143 5.35 -5.84 8.94
CA ILE A 143 6.29 -6.00 10.06
C ILE A 143 5.57 -6.82 11.14
N ASN A 144 6.18 -7.90 11.63
CA ASN A 144 5.63 -8.80 12.66
C ASN A 144 4.18 -9.25 12.40
N GLY A 145 3.84 -9.52 11.12
CA GLY A 145 2.48 -9.87 10.69
C GLY A 145 1.47 -8.73 10.66
N ARG A 146 1.87 -7.47 10.89
CA ARG A 146 1.03 -6.27 10.73
C ARG A 146 1.01 -5.85 9.26
N ILE A 147 -0.01 -6.32 8.56
CA ILE A 147 -0.13 -6.21 7.11
C ILE A 147 -0.67 -4.84 6.71
N ILE A 148 -0.02 -4.21 5.75
CA ILE A 148 -0.59 -3.12 4.95
C ILE A 148 -1.04 -3.71 3.63
N ASP A 149 -2.35 -3.67 3.42
CA ASP A 149 -3.01 -3.98 2.17
C ASP A 149 -3.48 -2.65 1.56
N CYS A 150 -2.92 -2.29 0.41
CA CYS A 150 -3.23 -1.04 -0.26
C CYS A 150 -2.95 -1.17 -1.77
N ALA A 151 -3.88 -0.67 -2.57
CA ALA A 151 -3.83 -0.78 -4.02
C ALA A 151 -4.05 0.56 -4.72
N PHE A 152 -3.70 0.62 -6.00
CA PHE A 152 -4.06 1.71 -6.90
C PHE A 152 -4.22 1.21 -8.33
N THR A 153 -4.97 1.96 -9.13
CA THR A 153 -5.16 1.63 -10.56
C THR A 153 -4.23 2.48 -11.43
N VAL A 154 -3.64 1.86 -12.44
CA VAL A 154 -2.79 2.46 -13.46
C VAL A 154 -3.48 2.37 -14.81
N THR A 155 -3.57 3.52 -15.48
CA THR A 155 -4.07 3.67 -16.84
C THR A 155 -3.21 4.67 -17.59
N PHE A 156 -3.09 4.50 -18.91
CA PHE A 156 -2.38 5.45 -19.79
C PHE A 156 -3.31 6.17 -20.76
N ASN A 157 -4.50 5.60 -21.00
CA ASN A 157 -5.55 6.24 -21.78
C ASN A 157 -6.49 7.04 -20.85
N PRO A 158 -6.59 8.38 -21.03
CA PRO A 158 -7.46 9.24 -20.21
C PRO A 158 -8.95 8.89 -20.27
N LYS A 159 -9.38 8.05 -21.23
CA LYS A 159 -10.79 7.60 -21.32
C LYS A 159 -11.28 6.92 -20.02
N TYR A 160 -10.38 6.41 -19.19
CA TYR A 160 -10.71 5.75 -17.93
C TYR A 160 -10.70 6.68 -16.71
N ASP A 161 -10.34 7.97 -16.86
CA ASP A 161 -10.18 8.88 -15.72
C ASP A 161 -11.45 8.96 -14.85
N LYS A 162 -12.64 9.00 -15.48
CA LYS A 162 -13.92 8.99 -14.77
C LYS A 162 -14.23 7.69 -14.05
N LEU A 163 -13.76 6.55 -14.57
CA LEU A 163 -13.86 5.27 -13.89
C LEU A 163 -12.97 5.24 -12.64
N LEU A 164 -11.73 5.73 -12.76
CA LEU A 164 -10.79 5.81 -11.64
C LEU A 164 -11.29 6.79 -10.56
N GLU A 165 -11.82 7.94 -10.97
CA GLU A 165 -12.42 8.94 -10.07
C GLU A 165 -13.58 8.34 -9.27
N ALA A 166 -14.51 7.66 -9.95
CA ALA A 166 -15.67 7.06 -9.30
C ALA A 166 -15.29 6.00 -8.25
N VAL A 167 -14.35 5.10 -8.55
CA VAL A 167 -13.91 4.05 -7.62
C VAL A 167 -13.07 4.63 -6.48
N LYS A 168 -12.24 5.63 -6.77
CA LYS A 168 -11.48 6.34 -5.73
C LYS A 168 -12.43 7.07 -4.76
N ASP A 169 -13.45 7.74 -5.27
CA ASP A 169 -14.45 8.44 -4.44
C ASP A 169 -15.25 7.46 -3.59
N ALA A 170 -15.68 6.34 -4.17
CA ALA A 170 -16.35 5.27 -3.42
C ALA A 170 -15.49 4.63 -2.31
N THR A 171 -14.16 4.80 -2.37
CA THR A 171 -13.22 4.25 -1.38
C THR A 171 -12.87 5.23 -0.26
N ASN A 172 -12.97 6.55 -0.50
CA ASN A 172 -12.64 7.58 0.50
C ASN A 172 -13.76 7.75 1.53
#